data_AF-A0A1R0GRZ2-F1
#
_entry.id   AF-A0A1R0GRZ2-F1
#
_cell.length_a   1.000
_cell.length_b   1.000
_cell.length_c   1.000
_cell.angle_alpha   90.00
_cell.angle_beta   90.00
_cell.angle_gamma   90.00
#
_symmetry.space_group_name_H-M   'P 1'
#
loop_
_entity.id
_entity.type
_entity.pdbx_description
1 polymer ?
#
loop_
_entity_poly.entity_id
_entity_poly.type
_entity_poly.pdbx_seq_one_letter_code
_entity_poly.pdbx_strand_id
1 'polypeptide(L)'
;MLSFNTLLLRSRCLARGLPVKSFLTFFPIRSTSRFYSDDSFNLRPGFEIALRAASLQLVLSRWGMEMATKMEQAKGSDPENDERRAKAVNAITETALNGGLVDSLTEKEMNMLKKDQGTWEYEDFQYGKYWESLGILSWLLGRRNEVPQYFSSFDRVKLFQSTGILPGDPNTIDSFINSFMSTQGVFSIKNSILKREIDLAEIWYWRSRMQVLIDLKDQLAKSGSNTTPDSSSSSNLDSQNDDVVQQQLENKRIPHSLRRSIKDSQAILEAATKRAIELGLLDQKIDSDFAVIVETDVESPQSSQNSSNGNSNSRVEIPIPYEKLEKKDHDALMDIAEARLMAFAWATGKLDAWDPKKMANIGSINPLNVLWSPE
;
A
#
# COMPACT_ATOMS: atom_id res chain seq x y z
N MET A 1 0.50 50.76 52.16
CA MET A 1 1.29 49.90 53.05
C MET A 1 2.09 48.95 52.18
N LEU A 2 3.43 48.99 52.28
CA LEU A 2 4.47 48.17 51.60
C LEU A 2 4.46 48.33 50.05
N SER A 3 5.21 49.19 49.36
CA SER A 3 6.63 49.61 49.42
C SER A 3 7.63 48.46 49.47
N PHE A 4 8.29 48.17 48.35
CA PHE A 4 9.76 48.22 48.25
C PHE A 4 10.24 48.31 46.79
N ASN A 5 11.14 49.27 46.57
CA ASN A 5 11.94 49.56 45.37
C ASN A 5 12.89 48.39 45.00
N THR A 6 13.43 48.36 43.76
CA THR A 6 14.80 48.84 43.45
C THR A 6 15.22 48.50 42.00
N LEU A 7 15.65 49.53 41.28
CA LEU A 7 16.40 49.54 40.02
C LEU A 7 17.71 48.75 40.09
N LEU A 8 18.13 48.13 38.99
CA LEU A 8 19.55 48.18 38.58
C LEU A 8 19.71 48.08 37.06
N LEU A 9 20.63 48.91 36.57
CA LEU A 9 20.84 49.36 35.21
C LEU A 9 22.27 48.98 34.82
N ARG A 10 22.50 48.75 33.50
CA ARG A 10 23.78 48.58 32.79
C ARG A 10 24.39 47.16 32.88
N SER A 11 24.94 46.57 31.82
CA SER A 11 25.85 47.15 30.83
C SER A 11 25.83 46.43 29.48
N ARG A 12 26.12 47.22 28.43
CA ARG A 12 26.51 46.77 27.09
C ARG A 12 27.84 46.02 27.13
N CYS A 13 27.96 44.94 26.36
CA CYS A 13 29.23 44.50 25.78
C CYS A 13 29.00 44.13 24.31
N LEU A 14 29.58 44.95 23.43
CA LEU A 14 29.90 44.64 22.04
C LEU A 14 31.06 43.65 22.01
N ALA A 15 30.92 42.54 21.30
CA ALA A 15 32.07 41.80 20.77
C ALA A 15 31.70 40.96 19.54
N ARG A 16 32.09 41.50 18.37
CA ARG A 16 32.79 40.85 17.26
C ARG A 16 32.22 39.54 16.69
N GLY A 17 31.80 39.65 15.42
CA GLY A 17 31.52 38.53 14.55
C GLY A 17 32.71 37.60 14.34
N LEU A 18 32.37 36.32 14.19
CA LEU A 18 33.22 35.28 13.67
C LEU A 18 32.53 34.67 12.44
N PRO A 19 33.30 34.28 11.41
CA PRO A 19 32.76 33.83 10.14
C PRO A 19 32.12 32.46 10.25
N VAL A 20 30.97 32.34 9.59
CA VAL A 20 30.29 31.10 9.22
C VAL A 20 31.28 30.20 8.49
N LYS A 21 31.69 29.11 9.13
CA LYS A 21 32.24 27.93 8.44
C LYS A 21 31.27 26.78 8.66
N SER A 22 30.37 26.61 7.69
CA SER A 22 29.57 25.41 7.51
C SER A 22 30.51 24.24 7.24
N PHE A 23 30.87 23.50 8.29
CA PHE A 23 31.48 22.19 8.18
C PHE A 23 30.35 21.16 8.13
N LEU A 24 29.87 20.87 6.91
CA LEU A 24 29.14 19.62 6.64
C LEU A 24 30.17 18.49 6.66
N THR A 25 30.52 18.03 7.85
CA THR A 25 31.21 16.75 8.03
C THR A 25 30.21 15.65 7.66
N PHE A 26 30.32 15.15 6.43
CA PHE A 26 29.80 13.84 6.05
C PHE A 26 30.50 12.79 6.93
N PHE A 27 29.86 12.42 8.04
CA PHE A 27 30.24 11.22 8.75
C PHE A 27 29.87 10.04 7.85
N PRO A 28 30.82 9.15 7.51
CA PRO A 28 30.45 7.88 6.91
C PRO A 28 29.53 7.18 7.89
N ILE A 29 28.28 6.98 7.49
CA ILE A 29 27.29 6.21 8.25
C ILE A 29 27.91 4.83 8.41
N ARG A 30 28.48 4.56 9.59
CA ARG A 30 28.93 3.22 9.97
C ARG A 30 27.69 2.35 9.87
N SER A 31 27.65 1.46 8.87
CA SER A 31 26.58 0.48 8.75
C SER A 31 26.59 -0.31 10.06
N THR A 32 25.64 -0.01 10.94
CA THR A 32 25.39 -0.87 12.07
C THR A 32 24.86 -2.16 11.48
N SER A 33 25.74 -3.16 11.32
CA SER A 33 25.33 -4.52 10.99
C SER A 33 24.54 -5.02 12.19
N ARG A 34 23.27 -4.65 12.25
CA ARG A 34 22.35 -5.19 13.25
C ARG A 34 22.34 -6.68 13.00
N PHE A 35 22.63 -7.43 14.06
CA PHE A 35 22.39 -8.86 14.14
C PHE A 35 20.87 -9.05 14.06
N TYR A 36 20.32 -8.93 12.86
CA TYR A 36 19.07 -9.59 12.52
C TYR A 36 19.38 -11.06 12.73
N SER A 37 18.72 -11.72 13.68
CA SER A 37 18.61 -13.16 13.57
C SER A 37 18.08 -13.43 12.15
N ASP A 38 18.69 -14.37 11.45
CA ASP A 38 18.11 -14.95 10.23
C ASP A 38 16.82 -15.67 10.64
N ASP A 39 15.81 -14.90 11.07
CA ASP A 39 14.46 -15.36 11.30
C ASP A 39 13.96 -15.73 9.91
N SER A 40 14.13 -17.00 9.58
CA SER A 40 13.52 -17.58 8.40
C SER A 40 12.01 -17.39 8.54
N PHE A 41 11.44 -16.53 7.70
CA PHE A 41 10.00 -16.47 7.56
C PHE A 41 9.50 -17.87 7.20
N ASN A 42 8.70 -18.46 8.09
CA ASN A 42 8.11 -19.77 7.84
C ASN A 42 6.94 -19.58 6.86
N LEU A 43 7.24 -19.74 5.58
CA LEU A 43 6.22 -19.73 4.54
C LEU A 43 5.34 -20.98 4.65
N ARG A 44 4.06 -20.82 4.37
CA ARG A 44 3.14 -21.92 4.10
C ARG A 44 3.70 -22.81 2.98
N PRO A 45 3.38 -24.12 2.98
CA PRO A 45 3.77 -25.00 1.90
C PRO A 45 3.39 -24.44 0.52
N GLY A 46 4.26 -24.62 -0.47
CA GLY A 46 4.03 -24.08 -1.83
C GLY A 46 2.70 -24.53 -2.44
N PHE A 47 2.22 -25.74 -2.13
CA PHE A 47 0.92 -26.21 -2.58
C PHE A 47 -0.25 -25.41 -1.98
N GLU A 48 -0.18 -24.96 -0.72
CA GLU A 48 -1.21 -24.11 -0.11
C GLU A 48 -1.24 -22.74 -0.79
N ILE A 49 -0.05 -22.16 -1.04
CA ILE A 49 0.09 -20.88 -1.75
C ILE A 49 -0.46 -21.01 -3.17
N ALA A 50 -0.21 -22.13 -3.85
CA ALA A 50 -0.75 -22.43 -5.17
C ALA A 50 -2.28 -22.57 -5.15
N LEU A 51 -2.84 -23.32 -4.20
CA LEU A 51 -4.30 -23.42 -4.04
C LEU A 51 -4.93 -22.04 -3.90
N ARG A 52 -4.41 -21.22 -2.99
CA ARG A 52 -4.92 -19.86 -2.75
C ARG A 52 -4.77 -18.95 -3.97
N ALA A 53 -3.66 -19.04 -4.70
CA ALA A 53 -3.46 -18.31 -5.94
C ALA A 53 -4.47 -18.73 -7.01
N ALA A 54 -4.75 -20.04 -7.14
CA ALA A 54 -5.75 -20.57 -8.06
C ALA A 54 -7.17 -20.10 -7.70
N SER A 55 -7.54 -20.12 -6.42
CA SER A 55 -8.82 -19.59 -5.93
C SER A 55 -8.98 -18.12 -6.32
N LEU A 56 -7.96 -17.29 -6.03
CA LEU A 56 -7.97 -15.86 -6.40
C LEU A 56 -8.07 -15.66 -7.91
N GLN A 57 -7.29 -16.41 -8.70
CA GLN A 57 -7.29 -16.32 -10.16
C GLN A 57 -8.68 -16.57 -10.74
N LEU A 58 -9.42 -17.59 -10.27
CA LEU A 58 -10.78 -17.85 -10.75
C LEU A 58 -11.76 -16.73 -10.38
N VAL A 59 -11.71 -16.27 -9.12
CA VAL A 59 -12.60 -15.21 -8.64
C VAL A 59 -12.31 -13.89 -9.37
N LEU A 60 -11.03 -13.57 -9.60
CA LEU A 60 -10.62 -12.38 -10.36
C LEU A 60 -10.93 -12.51 -11.86
N SER A 61 -10.89 -13.72 -12.43
CA SER A 61 -11.36 -13.99 -13.78
C SER A 61 -12.85 -13.69 -13.91
N ARG A 62 -13.64 -14.16 -12.95
CA ARG A 62 -15.07 -13.86 -12.89
C ARG A 62 -15.32 -12.36 -12.70
N TRP A 63 -14.59 -11.71 -11.79
CA TRP A 63 -14.66 -10.26 -11.58
C TRP A 63 -14.43 -9.48 -12.88
N GLY A 64 -13.46 -9.90 -13.71
CA GLY A 64 -13.21 -9.27 -15.00
C GLY A 64 -14.40 -9.36 -15.97
N MET A 65 -15.06 -10.52 -16.02
CA MET A 65 -16.25 -10.75 -16.85
C MET A 65 -17.46 -9.95 -16.37
N GLU A 66 -17.68 -9.90 -15.05
CA GLU A 66 -18.77 -9.14 -14.42
C GLU A 66 -18.56 -7.63 -14.63
N MET A 67 -17.32 -7.15 -14.52
CA MET A 67 -16.99 -5.74 -14.76
C MET A 67 -17.21 -5.35 -16.23
N ALA A 68 -16.80 -6.21 -17.18
CA ALA A 68 -17.05 -5.98 -18.59
C ALA A 68 -18.56 -5.93 -18.91
N THR A 69 -19.34 -6.83 -18.30
CA THR A 69 -20.80 -6.87 -18.44
C THR A 69 -21.44 -5.58 -17.93
N LYS A 70 -21.03 -5.11 -16.74
CA LYS A 70 -21.53 -3.86 -16.16
C LYS A 70 -21.16 -2.62 -16.97
N MET A 71 -19.95 -2.59 -17.54
CA MET A 71 -19.52 -1.50 -18.42
C MET A 71 -20.34 -1.44 -19.73
N GLU A 72 -20.78 -2.58 -20.25
CA GLU A 72 -21.61 -2.63 -21.47
C GLU A 72 -23.08 -2.30 -21.20
N GLN A 73 -23.62 -2.77 -20.08
CA GLN A 73 -24.91 -2.31 -19.56
C GLN A 73 -24.95 -0.78 -19.45
N ALA A 74 -23.89 -0.18 -18.92
CA ALA A 74 -23.78 1.28 -18.81
C ALA A 74 -23.72 1.99 -20.17
N LYS A 75 -23.31 1.29 -21.24
CA LYS A 75 -23.33 1.79 -22.63
C LYS A 75 -24.66 1.55 -23.33
N GLY A 76 -25.65 0.95 -22.66
CA GLY A 76 -26.96 0.62 -23.22
C GLY A 76 -26.94 -0.58 -24.18
N SER A 77 -25.89 -1.39 -24.18
CA SER A 77 -25.90 -2.69 -24.86
C SER A 77 -26.69 -3.68 -24.01
N ASP A 78 -27.52 -4.51 -24.65
CA ASP A 78 -28.28 -5.55 -23.94
C ASP A 78 -27.37 -6.73 -23.60
N PRO A 79 -26.93 -6.88 -22.34
CA PRO A 79 -26.01 -7.93 -21.92
C PRO A 79 -26.68 -9.31 -21.87
N GLU A 80 -28.01 -9.38 -21.78
CA GLU A 80 -28.74 -10.64 -21.58
C GLU A 80 -28.65 -11.52 -22.82
N ASN A 81 -28.29 -10.94 -23.97
CA ASN A 81 -28.09 -11.66 -25.22
C ASN A 81 -26.68 -12.23 -25.41
N ASP A 82 -25.71 -12.01 -24.51
CA ASP A 82 -24.36 -12.58 -24.65
C ASP A 82 -24.26 -13.98 -24.03
N GLU A 83 -24.82 -14.97 -24.73
CA GLU A 83 -24.76 -16.39 -24.38
C GLU A 83 -23.30 -16.88 -24.15
N ARG A 84 -22.31 -16.25 -24.81
CA ARG A 84 -20.90 -16.64 -24.65
C ARG A 84 -20.37 -16.28 -23.27
N ARG A 85 -20.79 -15.13 -22.71
CA ARG A 85 -20.42 -14.73 -21.34
C ARG A 85 -21.08 -15.58 -20.30
N ALA A 86 -22.37 -15.88 -20.47
CA ALA A 86 -23.08 -16.79 -19.57
C ALA A 86 -22.38 -18.15 -19.51
N LYS A 87 -22.01 -18.69 -20.68
CA LYS A 87 -21.20 -19.92 -20.76
C LYS A 87 -19.84 -19.78 -20.08
N ALA A 88 -19.14 -18.66 -20.25
CA ALA A 88 -17.86 -18.43 -19.60
C ALA A 88 -17.97 -18.33 -18.07
N VAL A 89 -18.96 -17.59 -17.55
CA VAL A 89 -19.21 -17.45 -16.11
C VAL A 89 -19.60 -18.80 -15.49
N ASN A 90 -20.44 -19.58 -16.17
CA ASN A 90 -20.80 -20.93 -15.75
C ASN A 90 -19.57 -21.85 -15.76
N ALA A 91 -18.75 -21.81 -16.81
CA ALA A 91 -17.52 -22.59 -16.90
C ALA A 91 -16.53 -22.25 -15.76
N ILE A 92 -16.38 -20.96 -15.41
CA ILE A 92 -15.56 -20.53 -14.27
C ILE A 92 -16.10 -21.10 -12.95
N THR A 93 -17.42 -21.03 -12.77
CA THR A 93 -18.09 -21.48 -11.55
C THR A 93 -17.98 -23.01 -11.40
N GLU A 94 -18.26 -23.76 -12.47
CA GLU A 94 -18.09 -25.22 -12.50
C GLU A 94 -16.64 -25.62 -12.29
N THR A 95 -15.69 -24.90 -12.89
CA THR A 95 -14.27 -25.13 -12.71
C THR A 95 -13.84 -24.91 -11.25
N ALA A 96 -14.36 -23.89 -10.58
CA ALA A 96 -14.09 -23.66 -9.16
C ALA A 96 -14.68 -24.76 -8.25
N LEU A 97 -15.90 -25.23 -8.56
CA LEU A 97 -16.61 -26.23 -7.77
C LEU A 97 -16.07 -27.65 -7.98
N ASN A 98 -15.68 -27.98 -9.21
CA ASN A 98 -15.24 -29.33 -9.58
C ASN A 98 -13.71 -29.49 -9.54
N GLY A 99 -12.95 -28.41 -9.66
CA GLY A 99 -11.48 -28.41 -9.68
C GLY A 99 -10.81 -28.52 -8.30
N GLY A 100 -11.51 -29.05 -7.28
CA GLY A 100 -10.95 -29.27 -5.95
C GLY A 100 -10.63 -27.99 -5.14
N LEU A 101 -11.07 -26.81 -5.59
CA LEU A 101 -10.80 -25.54 -4.91
C LEU A 101 -11.80 -25.18 -3.82
N VAL A 102 -12.89 -25.94 -3.67
CA VAL A 102 -14.01 -25.65 -2.76
C VAL A 102 -13.53 -25.37 -1.34
N ASP A 103 -12.57 -26.16 -0.83
CA ASP A 103 -12.06 -26.04 0.53
C ASP A 103 -11.05 -24.88 0.72
N SER A 104 -10.53 -24.34 -0.38
CA SER A 104 -9.56 -23.24 -0.40
C SER A 104 -10.18 -21.85 -0.59
N LEU A 105 -11.42 -21.82 -1.08
CA LEU A 105 -12.20 -20.60 -1.29
C LEU A 105 -12.72 -20.07 0.05
N THR A 106 -12.70 -18.76 0.23
CA THR A 106 -13.38 -18.15 1.37
C THR A 106 -14.90 -18.22 1.18
N GLU A 107 -15.65 -18.11 2.28
CA GLU A 107 -17.12 -18.05 2.20
C GLU A 107 -17.60 -16.89 1.30
N LYS A 108 -16.93 -15.72 1.38
CA LYS A 108 -17.24 -14.58 0.52
C LYS A 108 -17.00 -14.93 -0.97
N GLU A 109 -15.89 -15.58 -1.30
CA GLU A 109 -15.60 -16.00 -2.68
C GLU A 109 -16.59 -17.02 -3.20
N MET A 110 -16.92 -18.02 -2.38
CA MET A 110 -17.91 -19.02 -2.71
C MET A 110 -19.27 -18.38 -2.97
N ASN A 111 -19.68 -17.41 -2.15
CA ASN A 111 -20.93 -16.68 -2.32
C ASN A 111 -20.92 -15.86 -3.61
N MET A 112 -19.83 -15.14 -3.92
CA MET A 112 -19.69 -14.40 -5.19
C MET A 112 -19.72 -15.32 -6.42
N LEU A 113 -19.09 -16.50 -6.33
CA LEU A 113 -19.10 -17.51 -7.39
C LEU A 113 -20.46 -18.20 -7.56
N LYS A 114 -21.38 -18.10 -6.59
CA LYS A 114 -22.75 -18.64 -6.70
C LYS A 114 -23.78 -17.63 -7.18
N LYS A 115 -23.46 -16.33 -7.17
CA LYS A 115 -24.35 -15.28 -7.68
C LYS A 115 -24.64 -15.52 -9.16
N ASP A 116 -25.80 -15.07 -9.64
CA ASP A 116 -26.11 -15.08 -11.06
C ASP A 116 -25.29 -14.01 -11.80
N GLN A 117 -25.03 -14.20 -13.08
CA GLN A 117 -24.30 -13.22 -13.90
C GLN A 117 -24.98 -11.85 -13.83
N GLY A 118 -24.19 -10.78 -13.69
CA GLY A 118 -24.68 -9.41 -13.67
C GLY A 118 -25.33 -8.97 -12.35
N THR A 119 -25.42 -9.86 -11.36
CA THR A 119 -25.99 -9.55 -10.04
C THR A 119 -24.95 -9.12 -8.99
N TRP A 120 -23.70 -8.91 -9.42
CA TRP A 120 -22.63 -8.45 -8.53
C TRP A 120 -22.89 -7.02 -8.03
N GLU A 121 -22.72 -6.85 -6.74
CA GLU A 121 -22.93 -5.59 -6.03
C GLU A 121 -21.60 -4.81 -5.92
N TYR A 122 -21.68 -3.54 -5.49
CA TYR A 122 -20.49 -2.70 -5.34
C TYR A 122 -19.42 -3.33 -4.43
N GLU A 123 -19.83 -4.01 -3.36
CA GLU A 123 -18.93 -4.70 -2.43
C GLU A 123 -18.20 -5.91 -3.04
N ASP A 124 -18.75 -6.52 -4.09
CA ASP A 124 -18.12 -7.60 -4.85
C ASP A 124 -17.05 -7.02 -5.79
N PHE A 125 -17.32 -5.86 -6.40
CA PHE A 125 -16.35 -5.19 -7.28
C PHE A 125 -15.10 -4.70 -6.54
N GLN A 126 -15.18 -4.46 -5.23
CA GLN A 126 -14.00 -4.17 -4.41
C GLN A 126 -13.01 -5.33 -4.40
N TYR A 127 -13.42 -6.55 -4.75
CA TYR A 127 -12.54 -7.72 -4.83
C TYR A 127 -11.44 -7.57 -5.90
N GLY A 128 -11.61 -6.65 -6.85
CA GLY A 128 -10.59 -6.32 -7.85
C GLY A 128 -9.25 -5.90 -7.25
N LYS A 129 -9.20 -5.40 -6.01
CA LYS A 129 -7.92 -5.03 -5.38
C LYS A 129 -6.99 -6.22 -5.11
N TYR A 130 -7.52 -7.44 -5.08
CA TYR A 130 -6.72 -8.65 -4.85
C TYR A 130 -5.89 -9.11 -6.06
N TRP A 131 -5.92 -8.39 -7.19
CA TRP A 131 -4.92 -8.57 -8.26
C TRP A 131 -3.49 -8.44 -7.72
N GLU A 132 -3.26 -7.51 -6.80
CA GLU A 132 -1.94 -7.32 -6.18
C GLU A 132 -1.56 -8.47 -5.26
N SER A 133 -2.53 -9.00 -4.53
CA SER A 133 -2.35 -10.20 -3.72
C SER A 133 -1.98 -11.42 -4.57
N LEU A 134 -2.68 -11.64 -5.69
CA LEU A 134 -2.35 -12.69 -6.65
C LEU A 134 -0.93 -12.51 -7.21
N GLY A 135 -0.52 -11.26 -7.45
CA GLY A 135 0.84 -10.89 -7.86
C GLY A 135 1.90 -11.38 -6.87
N ILE A 136 1.70 -11.11 -5.57
CA ILE A 136 2.60 -11.57 -4.51
C ILE A 136 2.61 -13.09 -4.38
N LEU A 137 1.45 -13.75 -4.41
CA LEU A 137 1.40 -15.23 -4.34
C LEU A 137 2.12 -15.85 -5.56
N SER A 138 1.93 -15.29 -6.76
CA SER A 138 2.61 -15.76 -7.98
C SER A 138 4.12 -15.54 -7.91
N TRP A 139 4.56 -14.43 -7.32
CA TRP A 139 5.97 -14.17 -7.04
C TRP A 139 6.54 -15.17 -6.02
N LEU A 140 5.82 -15.43 -4.91
CA LEU A 140 6.20 -16.43 -3.90
C LEU A 140 6.37 -17.84 -4.50
N LEU A 141 5.56 -18.17 -5.50
CA LEU A 141 5.62 -19.42 -6.26
C LEU A 141 6.70 -19.43 -7.37
N GLY A 142 7.49 -18.36 -7.52
CA GLY A 142 8.51 -18.25 -8.55
C GLY A 142 7.97 -18.14 -9.98
N ARG A 143 6.67 -17.83 -10.17
CA ARG A 143 6.06 -17.57 -11.49
C ARG A 143 6.31 -16.16 -12.00
N ARG A 144 6.73 -15.27 -11.10
CA ARG A 144 7.14 -13.89 -11.38
C ARG A 144 8.52 -13.67 -10.79
N ASN A 145 9.39 -12.99 -11.53
CA ASN A 145 10.77 -12.75 -11.11
C ASN A 145 10.92 -11.57 -10.16
N GLU A 146 9.99 -10.61 -10.22
CA GLU A 146 10.06 -9.35 -9.49
C GLU A 146 8.69 -8.89 -9.01
N VAL A 147 8.71 -8.16 -7.90
CA VAL A 147 7.58 -7.39 -7.39
C VAL A 147 7.71 -5.97 -7.96
N PRO A 148 6.69 -5.44 -8.66
CA PRO A 148 6.72 -4.05 -9.13
C PRO A 148 6.86 -3.07 -7.96
N GLN A 149 7.32 -1.86 -8.24
CA GLN A 149 7.32 -0.78 -7.25
C GLN A 149 5.91 -0.54 -6.70
N TYR A 150 5.79 -0.05 -5.46
CA TYR A 150 4.48 0.08 -4.77
C TYR A 150 3.54 1.12 -5.39
N PHE A 151 4.06 1.98 -6.26
CA PHE A 151 3.29 2.91 -7.07
C PHE A 151 2.97 2.40 -8.48
N SER A 152 3.29 1.13 -8.76
CA SER A 152 2.89 0.43 -9.98
C SER A 152 2.14 -0.85 -9.61
N SER A 153 0.99 -1.06 -10.24
CA SER A 153 0.28 -2.33 -10.15
C SER A 153 1.00 -3.44 -10.92
N PHE A 154 0.69 -4.70 -10.60
CA PHE A 154 1.05 -5.81 -11.45
C PHE A 154 0.35 -5.71 -12.81
N ASP A 155 1.09 -5.99 -13.88
CA ASP A 155 0.52 -6.18 -15.21
C ASP A 155 -0.41 -7.40 -15.18
N ARG A 156 -1.72 -7.12 -15.23
CA ARG A 156 -2.79 -8.14 -15.10
C ARG A 156 -2.68 -9.20 -16.17
N VAL A 157 -2.31 -8.85 -17.41
CA VAL A 157 -2.22 -9.81 -18.51
C VAL A 157 -1.06 -10.78 -18.26
N LYS A 158 0.12 -10.24 -17.92
CA LYS A 158 1.27 -11.08 -17.60
C LYS A 158 1.06 -11.91 -16.33
N LEU A 159 0.37 -11.35 -15.34
CA LEU A 159 0.03 -12.05 -14.10
C LEU A 159 -0.89 -13.24 -14.39
N PHE A 160 -1.94 -13.01 -15.17
CA PHE A 160 -2.87 -14.05 -15.59
C PHE A 160 -2.15 -15.19 -16.32
N GLN A 161 -1.32 -14.84 -17.31
CA GLN A 161 -0.54 -15.80 -18.09
C GLN A 161 0.48 -16.56 -17.24
N SER A 162 1.04 -15.95 -16.19
CA SER A 162 2.05 -16.59 -15.35
C SER A 162 1.53 -17.77 -14.53
N THR A 163 0.22 -17.84 -14.28
CA THR A 163 -0.40 -18.99 -13.61
C THR A 163 -0.61 -20.17 -14.55
N GLY A 164 -0.79 -19.93 -15.85
CA GLY A 164 -1.18 -20.95 -16.81
C GLY A 164 -2.60 -21.52 -16.62
N ILE A 165 -3.38 -20.99 -15.66
CA ILE A 165 -4.74 -21.43 -15.40
C ILE A 165 -5.67 -20.85 -16.46
N LEU A 166 -6.40 -21.74 -17.14
CA LEU A 166 -7.51 -21.38 -18.01
C LEU A 166 -8.80 -21.52 -17.19
N PRO A 167 -9.53 -20.42 -16.90
CA PRO A 167 -10.64 -20.48 -15.97
C PRO A 167 -11.82 -21.38 -16.38
N GLY A 168 -11.89 -21.77 -17.65
CA GLY A 168 -12.91 -22.70 -18.16
C GLY A 168 -12.45 -24.15 -18.27
N ASP A 169 -11.23 -24.49 -17.84
CA ASP A 169 -10.71 -25.87 -17.88
C ASP A 169 -10.13 -26.30 -16.52
N PRO A 170 -10.82 -27.17 -15.77
CA PRO A 170 -10.38 -27.63 -14.46
C PRO A 170 -9.04 -28.38 -14.49
N ASN A 171 -8.68 -29.02 -15.62
CA ASN A 171 -7.42 -29.75 -15.71
C ASN A 171 -6.19 -28.82 -15.59
N THR A 172 -6.35 -27.54 -15.97
CA THR A 172 -5.27 -26.55 -15.85
C THR A 172 -4.99 -26.17 -14.39
N ILE A 173 -6.00 -26.25 -13.53
CA ILE A 173 -5.86 -26.04 -12.08
C ILE A 173 -5.09 -27.20 -11.46
N ASP A 174 -5.48 -28.43 -11.78
CA ASP A 174 -4.77 -29.62 -11.30
C ASP A 174 -3.31 -29.61 -11.76
N SER A 175 -3.07 -29.27 -13.03
CA SER A 175 -1.71 -29.14 -13.56
C SER A 175 -0.91 -28.07 -12.81
N PHE A 176 -1.51 -26.92 -12.54
CA PHE A 176 -0.88 -25.84 -11.78
C PHE A 176 -0.54 -26.29 -10.35
N ILE A 177 -1.48 -26.85 -9.60
CA ILE A 177 -1.27 -27.29 -8.20
C ILE A 177 -0.25 -28.44 -8.14
N ASN A 178 -0.39 -29.44 -9.01
CA ASN A 178 0.50 -30.60 -9.05
C ASN A 178 1.96 -30.20 -9.33
N SER A 179 2.19 -29.12 -10.07
CA SER A 179 3.53 -28.59 -10.30
C SER A 179 4.25 -28.18 -8.99
N PHE A 180 3.49 -27.81 -7.94
CA PHE A 180 4.00 -27.44 -6.63
C PHE A 180 3.92 -28.57 -5.59
N MET A 181 3.20 -29.67 -5.88
CA MET A 181 3.25 -30.88 -5.06
C MET A 181 4.45 -31.77 -5.39
N SER A 182 4.99 -31.67 -6.61
CA SER A 182 6.18 -32.43 -6.99
C SER A 182 7.39 -31.96 -6.18
N THR A 183 8.05 -32.88 -5.47
CA THR A 183 9.21 -32.65 -4.59
C THR A 183 10.43 -32.04 -5.27
N GLN A 184 10.39 -31.85 -6.59
CA GLN A 184 11.48 -31.33 -7.41
C GLN A 184 11.45 -29.80 -7.56
N GLY A 185 10.31 -29.15 -7.30
CA GLY A 185 10.18 -27.70 -7.38
C GLY A 185 10.53 -26.99 -6.07
N VAL A 186 11.81 -26.91 -5.70
CA VAL A 186 12.22 -26.01 -4.60
C VAL A 186 12.20 -24.57 -5.13
N PHE A 187 11.01 -23.97 -5.18
CA PHE A 187 10.86 -22.54 -5.39
C PHE A 187 11.21 -21.82 -4.09
N SER A 188 12.52 -21.63 -3.87
CA SER A 188 13.02 -20.93 -2.70
C SER A 188 13.44 -19.52 -3.09
N ILE A 189 12.65 -18.54 -2.65
CA ILE A 189 13.08 -17.14 -2.63
C ILE A 189 14.10 -17.01 -1.52
N LYS A 190 15.22 -16.34 -1.81
CA LYS A 190 16.23 -16.03 -0.79
C LYS A 190 15.57 -15.27 0.36
N ASN A 191 15.76 -15.74 1.59
CA ASN A 191 15.17 -15.12 2.79
C ASN A 191 15.45 -13.62 2.88
N SER A 192 16.63 -13.15 2.44
CA SER A 192 16.96 -11.72 2.42
C SER A 192 16.09 -10.90 1.47
N ILE A 193 15.73 -11.46 0.31
CA ILE A 193 14.82 -10.81 -0.65
C ILE A 193 13.40 -10.83 -0.10
N LEU A 194 12.94 -11.98 0.40
CA LEU A 194 11.63 -12.10 1.04
C LEU A 194 11.46 -11.10 2.19
N LYS A 195 12.47 -11.00 3.06
CA LYS A 195 12.50 -10.03 4.16
C LYS A 195 12.35 -8.60 3.66
N ARG A 196 13.14 -8.23 2.64
CA ARG A 196 13.09 -6.89 2.04
C ARG A 196 11.69 -6.57 1.51
N GLU A 197 11.06 -7.48 0.78
CA GLU A 197 9.73 -7.25 0.21
C GLU A 197 8.63 -7.18 1.28
N ILE A 198 8.75 -7.97 2.36
CA ILE A 198 7.86 -7.85 3.53
C ILE A 198 8.06 -6.48 4.22
N ASP A 199 9.30 -6.08 4.47
CA ASP A 199 9.63 -4.78 5.07
C ASP A 199 9.09 -3.62 4.21
N LEU A 200 9.16 -3.75 2.87
CA LEU A 200 8.55 -2.81 1.93
C LEU A 200 7.01 -2.82 1.98
N ALA A 201 6.38 -3.98 2.11
CA ALA A 201 4.92 -4.06 2.22
C ALA A 201 4.41 -3.39 3.50
N GLU A 202 5.09 -3.65 4.61
CA GLU A 202 4.75 -3.07 5.91
C GLU A 202 4.87 -1.55 5.90
N ILE A 203 5.97 -1.03 5.34
CA ILE A 203 6.20 0.40 5.37
C ILE A 203 5.20 1.17 4.50
N TRP A 204 4.87 0.65 3.31
CA TRP A 204 3.86 1.27 2.44
C TRP A 204 2.45 1.16 3.03
N TYR A 205 2.13 0.04 3.69
CA TYR A 205 0.86 -0.10 4.43
C TYR A 205 0.78 0.88 5.60
N TRP A 206 1.87 1.03 6.35
CA TRP A 206 1.94 2.00 7.43
C TRP A 206 1.78 3.44 6.91
N ARG A 207 2.46 3.79 5.81
CA ARG A 207 2.39 5.13 5.22
C ARG A 207 0.98 5.49 4.74
N SER A 208 0.26 4.55 4.12
CA SER A 208 -1.12 4.79 3.68
C SER A 208 -2.07 4.97 4.87
N ARG A 209 -1.88 4.21 5.96
CA ARG A 209 -2.63 4.40 7.21
C ARG A 209 -2.31 5.73 7.90
N MET A 210 -1.05 6.16 7.88
CA MET A 210 -0.65 7.45 8.43
C MET A 210 -1.32 8.61 7.68
N GLN A 211 -1.54 8.48 6.36
CA GLN A 211 -2.27 9.48 5.58
C GLN A 211 -3.69 9.69 6.11
N VAL A 212 -4.39 8.62 6.49
CA VAL A 212 -5.74 8.72 7.08
C VAL A 212 -5.74 9.53 8.38
N LEU A 213 -4.68 9.41 9.19
CA LEU A 213 -4.54 10.18 10.43
C LEU A 213 -4.24 11.65 10.16
N ILE A 214 -3.41 11.94 9.16
CA ILE A 214 -3.12 13.31 8.70
C ILE A 214 -4.40 13.95 8.15
N ASP A 215 -5.13 13.26 7.28
CA ASP A 215 -6.39 13.74 6.72
C ASP A 215 -7.43 14.01 7.82
N LEU A 216 -7.49 13.15 8.85
CA LEU A 216 -8.36 13.35 10.00
C LEU A 216 -7.97 14.61 10.78
N LYS A 217 -6.67 14.83 11.02
CA LYS A 217 -6.15 16.06 11.66
C LYS A 217 -6.59 17.31 10.90
N ASP A 218 -6.42 17.29 9.58
CA ASP A 218 -6.76 18.42 8.70
C ASP A 218 -8.26 18.70 8.66
N GLN A 219 -9.08 17.66 8.65
CA GLN A 219 -10.54 17.80 8.72
C GLN A 219 -10.99 18.45 10.03
N LEU A 220 -10.34 18.11 11.16
CA LEU A 220 -10.64 18.69 12.47
C LEU A 220 -10.22 20.17 12.53
N ALA A 221 -9.02 20.49 12.04
CA ALA A 221 -8.54 21.87 11.96
C ALA A 221 -9.49 22.75 11.12
N LYS A 222 -9.95 22.26 9.96
CA LYS A 222 -10.93 22.96 9.09
C LYS A 222 -12.31 23.11 9.74
N SER A 223 -12.73 22.13 10.55
CA SER A 223 -14.02 22.21 11.25
C SER A 223 -14.01 23.27 12.36
N GLY A 224 -12.86 23.47 13.02
CA GLY A 224 -12.69 24.50 14.04
C GLY A 224 -12.76 25.92 13.50
N SER A 225 -12.17 26.18 12.32
CA SER A 225 -12.05 27.53 11.73
C SER A 225 -13.35 28.14 11.22
N ASN A 226 -14.42 27.36 11.04
CA ASN A 226 -15.73 27.87 10.59
C ASN A 226 -16.52 28.60 11.69
N THR A 227 -15.98 28.66 12.91
CA THR A 227 -16.57 29.34 14.06
C THR A 227 -16.02 30.76 14.15
N THR A 228 -16.67 31.70 13.45
CA THR A 228 -16.53 33.18 13.45
C THR A 228 -15.12 33.77 13.67
N PRO A 229 -14.50 34.41 12.65
CA PRO A 229 -13.19 35.03 12.79
C PRO A 229 -13.28 36.41 13.47
N ASP A 230 -13.26 36.43 14.80
CA ASP A 230 -12.99 37.67 15.52
C ASP A 230 -11.50 38.02 15.37
N SER A 231 -11.28 39.02 14.53
CA SER A 231 -10.00 39.40 13.94
C SER A 231 -9.25 40.37 14.85
N SER A 232 -8.54 39.90 15.89
CA SER A 232 -7.67 40.82 16.66
C SER A 232 -6.55 40.23 17.55
N SER A 233 -6.00 39.03 17.31
CA SER A 233 -4.84 38.57 18.10
C SER A 233 -3.98 37.51 17.40
N SER A 234 -2.79 37.91 16.92
CA SER A 234 -1.96 37.15 15.97
C SER A 234 -0.72 36.45 16.56
N SER A 235 -0.62 36.20 17.87
CA SER A 235 0.63 35.68 18.46
C SER A 235 0.51 34.39 19.31
N ASN A 236 -0.69 33.80 19.47
CA ASN A 236 -0.89 32.56 20.25
C ASN A 236 -1.65 31.45 19.46
N LEU A 237 -1.62 31.50 18.13
CA LEU A 237 -2.47 30.66 17.25
C LEU A 237 -2.16 29.15 17.32
N ASP A 238 -0.89 28.77 17.47
CA ASP A 238 -0.51 27.35 17.42
C ASP A 238 -0.99 26.58 18.65
N SER A 239 -0.89 27.17 19.85
CA SER A 239 -1.36 26.51 21.08
C SER A 239 -2.88 26.46 21.18
N GLN A 240 -3.60 27.46 20.66
CA GLN A 240 -5.07 27.45 20.64
C GLN A 240 -5.63 26.42 19.65
N ASN A 241 -4.98 26.24 18.50
CA ASN A 241 -5.40 25.24 17.51
C ASN A 241 -5.26 23.80 18.06
N ASP A 242 -4.19 23.51 18.80
CA ASP A 242 -3.98 22.20 19.42
C ASP A 242 -5.11 21.82 20.40
N ASP A 243 -5.55 22.77 21.24
CA ASP A 243 -6.60 22.53 22.22
C ASP A 243 -7.96 22.26 21.53
N VAL A 244 -8.27 23.00 20.45
CA VAL A 244 -9.50 22.80 19.67
C VAL A 244 -9.50 21.43 18.99
N VAL A 245 -8.38 21.04 18.38
CA VAL A 245 -8.24 19.71 17.76
C VAL A 245 -8.41 18.60 18.80
N GLN A 246 -7.82 18.76 19.99
CA GLN A 246 -7.93 17.78 21.07
C GLN A 246 -9.37 17.61 21.57
N GLN A 247 -10.11 18.71 21.76
CA GLN A 247 -11.52 18.65 22.16
C GLN A 247 -12.38 17.98 21.07
N GLN A 248 -12.12 18.23 19.80
CA GLN A 248 -12.87 17.56 18.73
C GLN A 248 -12.53 16.07 18.63
N LEU A 249 -11.28 15.66 18.88
CA LEU A 249 -10.89 14.25 18.98
C LEU A 249 -11.62 13.54 20.12
N GLU A 250 -11.82 14.22 21.26
CA GLU A 250 -12.63 13.75 22.38
C GLU A 250 -14.09 13.56 21.99
N ASN A 251 -14.67 14.56 21.31
CA ASN A 251 -16.05 14.51 20.85
C ASN A 251 -16.29 13.37 19.85
N LYS A 252 -15.30 13.06 19.00
CA LYS A 252 -15.35 11.91 18.07
C LYS A 252 -15.02 10.57 18.72
N ARG A 253 -14.79 10.53 20.04
CA ARG A 253 -14.44 9.32 20.81
C ARG A 253 -13.21 8.59 20.28
N ILE A 254 -12.22 9.33 19.76
CA ILE A 254 -10.97 8.74 19.30
C ILE A 254 -10.19 8.22 20.53
N PRO A 255 -9.70 6.96 20.50
CA PRO A 255 -8.89 6.38 21.58
C PRO A 255 -7.68 7.25 21.94
N HIS A 256 -7.38 7.36 23.24
CA HIS A 256 -6.29 8.21 23.73
C HIS A 256 -4.92 7.89 23.10
N SER A 257 -4.64 6.61 22.84
CA SER A 257 -3.41 6.16 22.18
C SER A 257 -3.22 6.77 20.78
N LEU A 258 -4.31 6.92 20.02
CA LEU A 258 -4.26 7.48 18.67
C LEU A 258 -4.16 9.01 18.67
N ARG A 259 -4.63 9.70 19.71
CA ARG A 259 -4.57 11.16 19.78
C ARG A 259 -3.14 11.69 19.75
N ARG A 260 -2.22 11.04 20.46
CA ARG A 260 -0.80 11.38 20.44
C ARG A 260 -0.22 11.21 19.03
N SER A 261 -0.52 10.09 18.36
CA SER A 261 -0.09 9.85 16.98
C SER A 261 -0.64 10.84 15.98
N ILE A 262 -1.90 11.31 16.15
CA ILE A 262 -2.50 12.34 15.30
C ILE A 262 -1.82 13.69 15.54
N LYS A 263 -1.56 14.05 16.80
CA LYS A 263 -0.87 15.29 17.14
C LYS A 263 0.52 15.36 16.47
N ASP A 264 1.29 14.30 16.67
CA ASP A 264 2.70 14.21 16.28
C ASP A 264 2.88 13.59 14.87
N SER A 265 1.82 13.45 14.08
CA SER A 265 1.80 12.68 12.82
C SER A 265 2.92 13.05 11.84
N GLN A 266 3.19 14.36 11.68
CA GLN A 266 4.23 14.87 10.79
C GLN A 266 5.65 14.50 11.28
N ALA A 267 5.93 14.68 12.56
CA ALA A 267 7.22 14.34 13.14
C ALA A 267 7.46 12.82 13.09
N ILE A 268 6.40 12.03 13.32
CA ILE A 268 6.45 10.57 13.17
C ILE A 268 6.73 10.20 11.71
N LEU A 269 6.08 10.84 10.74
CA LEU A 269 6.29 10.60 9.30
C LEU A 269 7.73 10.92 8.87
N GLU A 270 8.29 12.04 9.31
CA GLU A 270 9.67 12.42 8.99
C GLU A 270 10.68 11.45 9.59
N ALA A 271 10.49 11.06 10.87
CA ALA A 271 11.34 10.08 11.53
C ALA A 271 11.25 8.70 10.86
N ALA A 272 10.04 8.28 10.48
CA ALA A 272 9.78 7.05 9.76
C ALA A 272 10.46 7.03 8.38
N THR A 273 10.31 8.12 7.62
CA THR A 273 10.90 8.27 6.28
C THR A 273 12.42 8.22 6.35
N LYS A 274 13.03 9.00 7.26
CA LYS A 274 14.47 9.00 7.48
C LYS A 274 14.99 7.60 7.78
N ARG A 275 14.31 6.88 8.69
CA ARG A 275 14.72 5.52 9.08
C ARG A 275 14.55 4.52 7.94
N ALA A 276 13.54 4.68 7.09
CA ALA A 276 13.35 3.83 5.91
C ALA A 276 14.46 4.01 4.86
N ILE A 277 14.92 5.25 4.68
CA ILE A 277 16.07 5.59 3.83
C ILE A 277 17.35 4.98 4.43
N GLU A 278 17.57 5.11 5.75
CA GLU A 278 18.71 4.51 6.46
C GLU A 278 18.75 2.98 6.32
N LEU A 279 17.59 2.33 6.20
CA LEU A 279 17.46 0.88 5.97
C LEU A 279 17.56 0.48 4.49
N GLY A 280 17.66 1.43 3.56
CA GLY A 280 17.68 1.16 2.13
C GLY A 280 16.35 0.60 1.59
N LEU A 281 15.24 0.87 2.28
CA LEU A 281 13.90 0.50 1.82
C LEU A 281 13.33 1.56 0.86
N LEU A 282 13.64 2.84 1.10
CA LEU A 282 13.25 3.94 0.22
C LEU A 282 14.48 4.56 -0.43
N ASP A 283 14.31 5.00 -1.68
CA ASP A 283 15.32 5.78 -2.38
C ASP A 283 15.34 7.23 -1.86
N GLN A 284 16.53 7.81 -1.72
CA GLN A 284 16.72 9.16 -1.18
C GLN A 284 16.40 10.25 -2.22
N LYS A 285 15.12 10.39 -2.58
CA LYS A 285 14.64 11.45 -3.48
C LYS A 285 13.96 12.59 -2.71
N ILE A 286 13.31 12.30 -1.59
CA ILE A 286 12.57 13.25 -0.76
C ILE A 286 12.84 12.88 0.71
N ASP A 287 13.38 13.82 1.50
CA ASP A 287 13.78 13.53 2.89
C ASP A 287 12.61 13.58 3.89
N SER A 288 11.50 14.23 3.54
CA SER A 288 10.36 14.47 4.45
C SER A 288 9.17 13.53 4.25
N ASP A 289 9.10 12.80 3.13
CA ASP A 289 7.99 11.91 2.81
C ASP A 289 8.41 10.85 1.77
N PHE A 290 7.53 9.87 1.53
CA PHE A 290 7.70 8.79 0.59
C PHE A 290 7.60 9.35 -0.83
N ALA A 291 8.62 9.04 -1.65
CA ALA A 291 8.62 9.44 -3.04
C ALA A 291 7.82 8.46 -3.90
N VAL A 292 6.86 8.99 -4.64
CA VAL A 292 6.10 8.28 -5.69
C VAL A 292 6.64 8.73 -7.03
N ILE A 293 7.08 7.79 -7.88
CA ILE A 293 7.61 8.13 -9.19
C ILE A 293 6.46 8.16 -10.19
N VAL A 294 6.26 9.32 -10.81
CA VAL A 294 5.27 9.49 -11.88
C VAL A 294 6.03 9.61 -13.20
N GLU A 295 5.68 8.74 -14.14
CA GLU A 295 6.15 8.83 -15.52
C GLU A 295 5.31 9.86 -16.26
N THR A 296 5.95 10.90 -16.80
CA THR A 296 5.29 11.90 -17.64
C THR A 296 5.84 11.85 -19.05
N ASP A 297 4.92 11.81 -20.02
CA ASP A 297 5.26 12.00 -21.43
C ASP A 297 5.47 13.49 -21.67
N VAL A 298 6.73 13.92 -21.73
CA VAL A 298 7.05 15.30 -22.10
C VAL A 298 6.85 15.43 -23.60
N GLU A 299 5.69 15.94 -24.00
CA GLU A 299 5.47 16.41 -25.37
C GLU A 299 6.46 17.55 -25.63
N SER A 300 7.62 17.22 -26.19
CA SER A 300 8.63 18.20 -26.56
C SER A 300 8.02 19.14 -27.60
N PRO A 301 7.74 20.40 -27.27
CA PRO A 301 7.17 21.33 -28.21
C PRO A 301 8.31 21.72 -29.17
N GLN A 302 8.17 21.31 -30.43
CA GLN A 302 9.03 21.70 -31.56
C GLN A 302 10.36 20.94 -31.72
N SER A 303 10.27 19.70 -32.20
CA SER A 303 11.27 19.19 -33.16
C SER A 303 10.57 18.59 -34.36
N SER A 304 10.18 19.49 -35.27
CA SER A 304 9.67 19.15 -36.58
C SER A 304 10.79 18.49 -37.41
N GLN A 305 10.47 17.30 -37.90
CA GLN A 305 10.95 16.68 -39.14
C GLN A 305 12.30 15.93 -39.14
N ASN A 306 12.17 14.65 -39.45
CA ASN A 306 13.12 13.77 -40.15
C ASN A 306 14.09 12.89 -39.34
N SER A 307 13.58 12.16 -38.34
CA SER A 307 14.27 10.96 -37.83
C SER A 307 13.31 9.80 -37.61
N SER A 308 12.87 9.22 -38.73
CA SER A 308 12.25 7.90 -38.77
C SER A 308 13.29 6.82 -38.50
N ASN A 309 13.55 6.52 -37.21
CA ASN A 309 13.96 5.21 -36.68
C ASN A 309 14.62 5.36 -35.29
N GLY A 310 13.87 5.02 -34.25
CA GLY A 310 14.38 4.96 -32.87
C GLY A 310 13.30 5.37 -31.88
N ASN A 311 12.32 4.49 -31.67
CA ASN A 311 11.13 4.71 -30.84
C ASN A 311 11.48 4.64 -29.34
N SER A 312 12.38 5.50 -28.86
CA SER A 312 12.62 5.71 -27.44
C SER A 312 11.98 7.01 -27.02
N ASN A 313 10.66 6.99 -26.78
CA ASN A 313 10.02 8.06 -26.01
C ASN A 313 10.75 8.12 -24.67
N SER A 314 11.55 9.18 -24.45
CA SER A 314 12.21 9.38 -23.17
C SER A 314 11.16 9.77 -22.15
N ARG A 315 10.69 8.80 -21.37
CA ARG A 315 9.82 9.07 -20.22
C ARG A 315 10.64 9.79 -19.17
N VAL A 316 10.11 10.89 -18.65
CA VAL A 316 10.74 11.61 -17.54
C VAL A 316 10.08 11.15 -16.25
N GLU A 317 10.88 10.58 -15.36
CA GLU A 317 10.48 10.17 -14.01
C GLU A 317 10.54 11.37 -13.07
N ILE A 318 9.40 11.78 -12.53
CA ILE A 318 9.30 12.89 -11.57
C ILE A 318 8.92 12.32 -10.20
N PRO A 319 9.77 12.48 -9.16
CA PRO A 319 9.40 12.10 -7.80
C PRO A 319 8.41 13.11 -7.21
N ILE A 320 7.27 12.62 -6.74
CA ILE A 320 6.23 13.40 -6.07
C ILE A 320 6.09 12.88 -4.63
N PRO A 321 6.06 13.75 -3.60
CA PRO A 321 5.76 13.35 -2.24
C PRO A 321 4.38 12.69 -2.16
N TYR A 322 4.25 11.58 -1.41
CA TYR A 322 2.99 10.87 -1.23
C TYR A 322 1.86 11.80 -0.76
N GLU A 323 2.13 12.71 0.17
CA GLU A 323 1.17 13.69 0.67
C GLU A 323 0.53 14.55 -0.43
N LYS A 324 1.26 14.80 -1.53
CA LYS A 324 0.81 15.66 -2.64
C LYS A 324 -0.03 14.93 -3.69
N LEU A 325 -0.26 13.63 -3.54
CA LEU A 325 -1.09 12.87 -4.47
C LEU A 325 -2.58 13.24 -4.33
N GLU A 326 -3.34 12.99 -5.38
CA GLU A 326 -4.80 13.11 -5.32
C GLU A 326 -5.39 11.96 -4.49
N LYS A 327 -6.57 12.20 -3.92
CA LYS A 327 -7.28 11.19 -3.11
C LYS A 327 -7.44 9.85 -3.83
N LYS A 328 -7.74 9.87 -5.13
CA LYS A 328 -7.90 8.65 -5.93
C LYS A 328 -6.61 7.82 -5.98
N ASP A 329 -5.46 8.49 -5.99
CA ASP A 329 -4.14 7.88 -6.06
C ASP A 329 -3.73 7.39 -4.67
N HIS A 330 -4.08 8.12 -3.60
CA HIS A 330 -3.96 7.61 -2.22
C HIS A 330 -4.75 6.31 -2.03
N ASP A 331 -6.01 6.30 -2.45
CA ASP A 331 -6.89 5.13 -2.34
C ASP A 331 -6.30 3.94 -3.11
N ALA A 332 -5.80 4.17 -4.34
CA ALA A 332 -5.15 3.14 -5.15
C ALA A 332 -3.87 2.58 -4.51
N LEU A 333 -2.99 3.44 -3.99
CA LEU A 333 -1.76 3.02 -3.31
C LEU A 333 -2.05 2.30 -1.99
N MET A 334 -3.09 2.73 -1.27
CA MET A 334 -3.57 2.03 -0.08
C MET A 334 -4.02 0.61 -0.45
N ASP A 335 -4.86 0.46 -1.48
CA ASP A 335 -5.32 -0.85 -1.94
C ASP A 335 -4.16 -1.77 -2.35
N ILE A 336 -3.15 -1.24 -3.05
CA ILE A 336 -1.92 -1.99 -3.38
C ILE A 336 -1.20 -2.44 -2.12
N ALA A 337 -0.93 -1.51 -1.19
CA ALA A 337 -0.19 -1.82 0.04
C ALA A 337 -0.93 -2.83 0.92
N GLU A 338 -2.25 -2.66 1.11
CA GLU A 338 -3.09 -3.59 1.87
C GLU A 338 -3.09 -4.99 1.24
N ALA A 339 -3.32 -5.09 -0.07
CA ALA A 339 -3.43 -6.36 -0.76
C ALA A 339 -2.09 -7.13 -0.77
N ARG A 340 -0.97 -6.43 -0.95
CA ARG A 340 0.37 -7.05 -0.88
C ARG A 340 0.70 -7.51 0.53
N LEU A 341 0.46 -6.67 1.55
CA LEU A 341 0.70 -7.03 2.95
C LEU A 341 -0.18 -8.21 3.37
N MET A 342 -1.44 -8.25 2.95
CA MET A 342 -2.35 -9.37 3.23
C MET A 342 -1.82 -10.69 2.67
N ALA A 343 -1.32 -10.68 1.44
CA ALA A 343 -0.73 -11.87 0.83
C ALA A 343 0.50 -12.36 1.60
N PHE A 344 1.40 -11.45 2.00
CA PHE A 344 2.54 -11.79 2.83
C PHE A 344 2.13 -12.32 4.20
N ALA A 345 1.22 -11.63 4.90
CA ALA A 345 0.78 -12.04 6.23
C ALA A 345 0.13 -13.43 6.21
N TRP A 346 -0.69 -13.71 5.19
CA TRP A 346 -1.28 -15.03 5.00
C TRP A 346 -0.21 -16.07 4.69
N ALA A 347 0.70 -15.78 3.75
CA ALA A 347 1.75 -16.71 3.35
C ALA A 347 2.74 -17.04 4.49
N THR A 348 3.01 -16.11 5.41
CA THR A 348 3.86 -16.34 6.59
C THR A 348 3.10 -16.89 7.80
N GLY A 349 1.80 -17.22 7.65
CA GLY A 349 0.96 -17.74 8.74
C GLY A 349 0.62 -16.73 9.84
N LYS A 350 0.89 -15.44 9.64
CA LYS A 350 0.47 -14.36 10.56
C LYS A 350 -1.03 -14.11 10.47
N LEU A 351 -1.59 -14.33 9.29
CA LEU A 351 -3.02 -14.34 9.04
C LEU A 351 -3.48 -15.80 8.86
N ASP A 352 -4.41 -16.23 9.71
CA ASP A 352 -4.94 -17.59 9.77
C ASP A 352 -5.84 -17.89 8.56
N ALA A 353 -6.73 -16.96 8.22
CA ALA A 353 -7.71 -17.05 7.15
C ALA A 353 -7.66 -15.79 6.26
N TRP A 354 -7.98 -15.93 4.97
CA TRP A 354 -7.99 -14.82 4.01
C TRP A 354 -9.14 -13.84 4.26
N ASP A 355 -9.06 -13.08 5.36
CA ASP A 355 -10.08 -12.14 5.83
C ASP A 355 -9.51 -10.72 5.96
N PRO A 356 -9.96 -9.77 5.11
CA PRO A 356 -9.53 -8.38 5.16
C PRO A 356 -9.84 -7.69 6.49
N LYS A 357 -10.90 -8.09 7.19
CA LYS A 357 -11.28 -7.49 8.47
C LYS A 357 -10.26 -7.79 9.56
N LYS A 358 -9.56 -8.92 9.46
CA LYS A 358 -8.49 -9.31 10.39
C LYS A 358 -7.20 -8.53 10.16
N MET A 359 -7.02 -7.87 9.02
CA MET A 359 -5.81 -7.07 8.73
C MET A 359 -5.54 -5.98 9.77
N ALA A 360 -6.58 -5.42 10.40
CA ALA A 360 -6.43 -4.42 11.45
C ALA A 360 -5.76 -4.97 12.73
N ASN A 361 -5.81 -6.30 12.93
CA ASN A 361 -5.24 -6.98 14.09
C ASN A 361 -3.87 -7.58 13.79
N ILE A 362 -3.43 -7.56 12.53
CA ILE A 362 -2.11 -8.01 12.15
C ILE A 362 -1.14 -6.92 12.62
N GLY A 363 -0.35 -7.25 13.64
CA GLY A 363 0.80 -6.43 14.04
C GLY A 363 1.86 -6.41 12.93
N SER A 364 3.12 -6.15 13.28
CA SER A 364 4.17 -6.36 12.28
C SER A 364 4.33 -7.86 11.98
N ILE A 365 4.42 -8.19 10.69
CA ILE A 365 4.88 -9.50 10.23
C ILE A 365 6.33 -9.67 10.69
N ASN A 366 7.15 -8.63 10.52
CA ASN A 366 8.50 -8.55 11.04
C ASN A 366 8.50 -7.98 12.47
N PRO A 367 8.69 -8.82 13.52
CA PRO A 367 8.64 -8.36 14.91
C PRO A 367 9.74 -7.33 15.25
N LEU A 368 10.82 -7.28 14.45
CA LEU A 368 11.92 -6.34 14.65
C LEU A 368 11.61 -4.93 14.14
N ASN A 369 10.53 -4.76 13.37
CA ASN A 369 10.04 -3.45 12.93
C ASN A 369 9.22 -2.76 14.04
N VAL A 370 9.83 -2.62 15.23
CA VAL A 370 9.49 -1.59 16.23
C VAL A 370 9.79 -0.18 15.67
N LEU A 371 10.07 -0.03 14.37
CA LEU A 371 10.41 1.28 13.81
C LEU A 371 9.26 2.30 13.90
N TRP A 372 8.04 1.80 14.04
CA TRP A 372 6.82 2.55 13.77
C TRP A 372 5.99 2.80 15.04
N SER A 373 6.46 2.30 16.18
CA SER A 373 5.98 2.67 17.51
C SER A 373 6.84 3.84 18.00
N PRO A 374 6.33 5.08 18.04
CA PRO A 374 7.04 6.17 18.70
C PRO A 374 7.25 5.78 20.18
N GLU A 375 8.47 5.95 20.69
CA GLU A 375 8.80 5.74 22.11
C GLU A 375 8.03 6.70 23.05
#